data_AF-A0A9D9NZ88-F1
#
_entry.id   AF-A0A9D9NZ88-F1
#
_cell.length_a   1.000
_cell.length_b   1.000
_cell.length_c   1.000
_cell.angle_alpha   90.00
_cell.angle_beta   90.00
_cell.angle_gamma   90.00
#
_symmetry.space_group_name_H-M   'P 1'
#
loop_
_entity.id
_entity.type
_entity.pdbx_description
1 polymer ?
#
loop_
_entity_poly.entity_id
_entity_poly.type
_entity_poly.pdbx_seq_one_letter_code
_entity_poly.pdbx_strand_id
1 'polypeptide(L)'
;VYYQRPLLRFFETTGVAWWFPSAKLNEELARLVLLSFCDLCGVQEHDVALGMFHAKQSPVQPDEVSGWCIYDSTYGSLRLTQRLGERFREVAWEALERCPDDQPCEALRALAQATEGIARAPVERPSPEVSVSDEWVVVIARGEQAIYFKAEASEEVLIKDFRYTPRGIVYDLEPGGGWDTRRVPAEFVKPIRGVTRLILYNLETGEERPHEE
;
A
#
# COMPACT_ATOMS: atom_id res chain seq x y z
N VAL A 1 7.00 6.76 23.05
CA VAL A 1 7.55 6.40 21.73
C VAL A 1 6.84 5.13 21.30
N TYR A 2 5.82 5.24 20.43
CA TYR A 2 5.17 4.05 19.88
C TYR A 2 6.19 3.37 18.97
N TYR A 3 6.64 2.19 19.38
CA TYR A 3 7.56 1.36 18.62
C TYR A 3 6.79 0.83 17.42
N GLN A 4 6.98 1.43 16.23
CA GLN A 4 6.60 0.76 14.98
C GLN A 4 7.43 -0.52 14.93
N ARG A 5 6.77 -1.68 15.05
CA ARG A 5 7.44 -2.96 14.82
C ARG A 5 7.95 -2.94 13.39
N PRO A 6 9.20 -3.38 13.12
CA PRO A 6 9.70 -3.51 11.76
C PRO A 6 8.70 -4.32 10.93
N LEU A 7 8.39 -3.90 9.71
CA LEU A 7 7.58 -4.67 8.76
C LEU A 7 8.30 -5.99 8.47
N LEU A 8 7.88 -7.05 9.15
CA LEU A 8 8.56 -8.35 9.08
C LEU A 8 8.38 -9.04 7.71
N ARG A 9 7.40 -8.61 6.90
CA ARG A 9 7.09 -9.13 5.55
C ARG A 9 6.34 -8.08 4.72
N PHE A 10 7.07 -7.24 4.00
CA PHE A 10 6.53 -6.41 2.93
C PHE A 10 6.47 -7.22 1.63
N PHE A 11 5.31 -7.25 0.99
CA PHE A 11 5.17 -7.76 -0.36
C PHE A 11 4.15 -6.95 -1.14
N GLU A 12 4.35 -6.90 -2.45
CA GLU A 12 3.41 -6.26 -3.36
C GLU A 12 2.28 -7.24 -3.64
N THR A 13 1.05 -6.79 -3.42
CA THR A 13 -0.18 -7.56 -3.65
C THR A 13 -1.28 -6.64 -4.18
N THR A 14 -2.37 -7.23 -4.67
CA THR A 14 -3.58 -6.48 -4.99
C THR A 14 -4.59 -6.61 -3.88
N GLY A 15 -5.41 -5.58 -3.72
CA GLY A 15 -6.51 -5.58 -2.78
C GLY A 15 -7.54 -4.52 -3.12
N VAL A 16 -8.69 -4.62 -2.47
CA VAL A 16 -9.70 -3.57 -2.48
C VAL A 16 -9.65 -2.89 -1.13
N ALA A 17 -9.26 -1.62 -1.14
CA ALA A 17 -9.35 -0.73 0.01
C ALA A 17 -10.66 0.06 -0.09
N TRP A 18 -11.40 0.17 1.00
CA TRP A 18 -12.66 0.92 1.03
C TRP A 18 -12.81 1.77 2.29
N TRP A 19 -13.44 2.91 2.10
CA TRP A 19 -13.79 3.84 3.16
C TRP A 19 -15.07 4.57 2.78
N PHE A 20 -16.01 4.66 3.73
CA PHE A 20 -17.23 5.43 3.57
C PHE A 20 -17.44 6.28 4.82
N PRO A 21 -17.68 7.59 4.70
CA PRO A 21 -17.91 8.46 5.85
C PRO A 21 -19.09 7.98 6.73
N SER A 22 -20.11 7.40 6.09
CA SER A 22 -21.33 6.91 6.70
C SER A 22 -21.21 5.54 7.37
N ALA A 23 -20.15 4.76 7.06
CA ALA A 23 -20.02 3.38 7.51
C ALA A 23 -18.75 3.20 8.34
N LYS A 24 -18.91 3.13 9.66
CA LYS A 24 -17.83 2.86 10.62
C LYS A 24 -17.89 1.41 11.07
N LEU A 25 -17.27 0.53 10.31
CA LEU A 25 -17.19 -0.90 10.64
C LEU A 25 -16.12 -1.15 11.70
N ASN A 26 -16.42 -2.01 12.67
CA ASN A 26 -15.42 -2.67 13.50
C ASN A 26 -14.85 -3.90 12.75
N GLU A 27 -13.87 -4.57 13.36
CA GLU A 27 -13.22 -5.75 12.73
C GLU A 27 -14.19 -6.91 12.48
N GLU A 28 -15.16 -7.13 13.38
CA GLU A 28 -16.14 -8.21 13.25
C GLU A 28 -17.04 -8.00 12.03
N LEU A 29 -17.58 -6.79 11.85
CA LEU A 29 -18.39 -6.43 10.69
C LEU A 29 -17.56 -6.42 9.40
N ALA A 30 -16.31 -5.98 9.45
CA ALA A 30 -15.40 -6.05 8.30
C ALA A 30 -15.06 -7.51 7.92
N ARG A 31 -14.99 -8.41 8.91
CA ARG A 31 -14.85 -9.86 8.69
C ARG A 31 -16.09 -10.45 8.01
N LEU A 32 -17.30 -9.97 8.32
CA LEU A 32 -18.50 -10.39 7.59
C LEU A 32 -18.42 -10.02 6.10
N VAL A 33 -17.87 -8.86 5.75
CA VAL A 33 -17.61 -8.47 4.34
C VAL A 33 -16.64 -9.44 3.67
N LEU A 34 -15.54 -9.81 4.35
CA LEU A 34 -14.59 -10.81 3.86
C LEU A 34 -15.25 -12.17 3.61
N LEU A 35 -16.00 -12.70 4.59
CA LEU A 35 -16.68 -13.99 4.47
C LEU A 35 -17.71 -13.99 3.34
N SER A 36 -18.44 -12.89 3.18
CA SER A 36 -19.40 -12.68 2.08
C SER A 36 -18.74 -12.70 0.72
N PHE A 37 -17.57 -12.07 0.60
CA PHE A 37 -16.77 -12.15 -0.60
C PHE A 37 -16.32 -13.59 -0.90
N CYS A 38 -15.78 -14.29 0.10
CA CYS A 38 -15.32 -15.66 -0.03
C CYS A 38 -16.42 -16.58 -0.58
N ASP A 39 -17.60 -16.54 0.02
CA ASP A 39 -18.72 -17.39 -0.39
C ASP A 39 -19.29 -17.00 -1.75
N LEU A 40 -19.52 -15.70 -1.99
CA LEU A 40 -20.14 -15.21 -3.22
C LEU A 40 -19.24 -15.40 -4.44
N CYS A 41 -17.91 -15.37 -4.26
CA CYS A 41 -16.93 -15.48 -5.33
C CYS A 41 -16.20 -16.83 -5.40
N GLY A 42 -16.47 -17.75 -4.46
CA GLY A 42 -15.81 -19.06 -4.38
C GLY A 42 -14.31 -18.95 -4.05
N VAL A 43 -13.94 -18.00 -3.21
CA VAL A 43 -12.56 -17.75 -2.77
C VAL A 43 -12.35 -18.37 -1.38
N GLN A 44 -11.20 -18.99 -1.15
CA GLN A 44 -10.90 -19.58 0.15
C GLN A 44 -10.36 -18.52 1.11
N GLU A 45 -10.77 -18.56 2.37
CA GLU A 45 -10.36 -17.58 3.39
C GLU A 45 -8.83 -17.46 3.56
N HIS A 46 -8.05 -18.49 3.22
CA HIS A 46 -6.59 -18.43 3.35
C HIS A 46 -5.90 -17.74 2.17
N ASP A 47 -6.58 -17.56 1.04
CA ASP A 47 -6.02 -16.91 -0.16
C ASP A 47 -6.08 -15.38 -0.07
N VAL A 48 -6.86 -14.86 0.87
CA VAL A 48 -7.08 -13.42 1.09
C VAL A 48 -6.95 -13.08 2.57
N ALA A 49 -6.72 -11.81 2.87
CA ALA A 49 -6.60 -11.32 4.24
C ALA A 49 -7.33 -10.00 4.38
N LEU A 50 -7.80 -9.74 5.61
CA LEU A 50 -8.41 -8.48 6.02
C LEU A 50 -7.38 -7.65 6.81
N GLY A 51 -7.34 -6.35 6.56
CA GLY A 51 -6.52 -5.42 7.33
C GLY A 51 -7.12 -4.02 7.35
N MET A 52 -6.60 -3.19 8.25
CA MET A 52 -6.84 -1.75 8.19
C MET A 52 -5.78 -1.10 7.31
N PHE A 53 -6.19 -0.10 6.53
CA PHE A 53 -5.25 0.78 5.83
C PHE A 53 -5.36 2.19 6.39
N HIS A 54 -4.25 2.91 6.30
CA HIS A 54 -4.14 4.32 6.61
C HIS A 54 -3.42 5.01 5.44
N ALA A 55 -4.02 6.04 4.88
CA ALA A 55 -3.43 6.85 3.82
C ALA A 55 -3.43 8.31 4.24
N LYS A 56 -2.27 8.97 4.11
CA LYS A 56 -2.12 10.40 4.41
C LYS A 56 -2.87 11.29 3.41
N GLN A 57 -3.12 10.77 2.22
CA GLN A 57 -3.86 11.44 1.17
C GLN A 57 -4.90 10.47 0.63
N SER A 58 -6.16 10.86 0.70
CA SER A 58 -7.23 10.06 0.10
C SER A 58 -7.26 10.26 -1.41
N PRO A 59 -7.54 9.20 -2.19
CA PRO A 59 -7.73 9.33 -3.63
C PRO A 59 -8.99 10.14 -4.00
N VAL A 60 -9.88 10.40 -3.04
CA VAL A 60 -11.17 11.07 -3.29
C VAL A 60 -11.36 12.37 -2.51
N GLN A 61 -10.54 12.65 -1.50
CA GLN A 61 -10.63 13.86 -0.68
C GLN A 61 -9.24 14.31 -0.22
N PRO A 62 -9.03 15.60 0.12
CA PRO A 62 -7.71 16.10 0.50
C PRO A 62 -7.23 15.62 1.87
N ASP A 63 -8.10 15.00 2.67
CA ASP A 63 -7.80 14.59 4.04
C ASP A 63 -7.22 13.17 4.15
N GLU A 64 -6.56 12.92 5.28
CA GLU A 64 -6.15 11.56 5.68
C GLU A 64 -7.37 10.63 5.73
N VAL A 65 -7.20 9.40 5.27
CA VAL A 65 -8.26 8.39 5.25
C VAL A 65 -7.78 7.09 5.85
N SER A 66 -8.64 6.48 6.65
CA SER A 66 -8.39 5.17 7.26
C SER A 66 -9.61 4.30 7.06
N GLY A 67 -9.42 3.08 6.61
CA GLY A 67 -10.51 2.17 6.31
C GLY A 67 -10.06 0.72 6.36
N TRP A 68 -10.82 -0.13 5.70
CA TRP A 68 -10.56 -1.56 5.64
C TRP A 68 -10.09 -1.96 4.25
N CYS A 69 -9.27 -3.01 4.19
CA CYS A 69 -8.82 -3.60 2.94
C CYS A 69 -8.90 -5.12 2.99
N ILE A 70 -9.28 -5.71 1.86
CA ILE A 70 -9.15 -7.14 1.60
C ILE A 70 -8.15 -7.29 0.47
N TYR A 71 -7.09 -8.04 0.72
CA TYR A 71 -5.95 -8.19 -0.19
C TYR A 71 -5.57 -9.65 -0.38
N ASP A 72 -4.94 -9.99 -1.50
CA ASP A 72 -4.45 -11.35 -1.72
C ASP A 72 -3.30 -11.65 -0.74
N SER A 73 -3.34 -12.82 -0.09
CA SER A 73 -2.37 -13.23 0.94
C SER A 73 -1.02 -13.71 0.38
N THR A 74 -0.87 -13.76 -0.94
CA THR A 74 0.29 -14.36 -1.63
C THR A 74 1.10 -13.35 -2.43
N TYR A 75 2.43 -13.51 -2.43
CA TYR A 75 3.34 -12.74 -3.27
C TYR A 75 2.99 -12.87 -4.76
N GLY A 76 2.93 -11.73 -5.47
CA GLY A 76 2.63 -11.70 -6.90
C GLY A 76 1.14 -11.65 -7.25
N SER A 77 0.25 -11.68 -6.25
CA SER A 77 -1.21 -11.57 -6.37
C SER A 77 -1.87 -12.68 -7.22
N LEU A 78 -2.89 -13.32 -6.65
CA LEU A 78 -3.76 -14.25 -7.39
C LEU A 78 -4.86 -13.52 -8.18
N ARG A 79 -4.89 -12.18 -8.08
CA ARG A 79 -5.90 -11.26 -8.62
C ARG A 79 -7.32 -11.63 -8.22
N LEU A 80 -7.48 -12.30 -7.07
CA LEU A 80 -8.79 -12.74 -6.58
C LEU A 80 -9.62 -11.53 -6.16
N THR A 81 -8.98 -10.56 -5.54
CA THR A 81 -9.60 -9.30 -5.11
C THR A 81 -10.07 -8.42 -6.27
N GLN A 82 -9.70 -8.70 -7.52
CA GLN A 82 -10.28 -7.98 -8.66
C GLN A 82 -11.81 -8.20 -8.71
N ARG A 83 -12.25 -9.44 -8.48
CA ARG A 83 -13.69 -9.78 -8.43
C ARG A 83 -14.41 -9.07 -7.29
N LEU A 84 -13.72 -8.87 -6.16
CA LEU A 84 -14.26 -8.09 -5.05
C LEU A 84 -14.57 -6.66 -5.49
N GLY A 85 -13.66 -6.01 -6.23
CA GLY A 85 -13.89 -4.64 -6.71
C GLY A 85 -15.05 -4.56 -7.70
N GLU A 86 -15.20 -5.56 -8.56
CA GLU A 86 -16.28 -5.64 -9.56
C GLU A 86 -17.66 -5.90 -8.93
N ARG A 87 -17.72 -6.68 -7.85
CA ARG A 87 -18.95 -7.11 -7.18
C ARG A 87 -19.13 -6.54 -5.78
N PHE A 88 -18.42 -5.45 -5.46
CA PHE A 88 -18.35 -4.93 -4.09
C PHE A 88 -19.72 -4.62 -3.49
N ARG A 89 -20.64 -4.11 -4.32
CA ARG A 89 -22.04 -3.87 -3.94
C ARG A 89 -22.76 -5.14 -3.48
N GLU A 90 -22.68 -6.20 -4.28
CA GLU A 90 -23.33 -7.48 -3.97
C GLU A 90 -22.75 -8.07 -2.67
N VAL A 91 -21.42 -7.98 -2.50
CA VAL A 91 -20.74 -8.43 -1.28
C VAL A 91 -21.20 -7.65 -0.05
N ALA A 92 -21.39 -6.34 -0.15
CA ALA A 92 -21.85 -5.50 0.97
C ALA A 92 -23.28 -5.86 1.40
N TRP A 93 -24.17 -6.16 0.45
CA TRP A 93 -25.53 -6.63 0.75
C TRP A 93 -25.54 -8.03 1.37
N GLU A 94 -24.77 -8.97 0.81
CA GLU A 94 -24.61 -10.31 1.37
C GLU A 94 -24.08 -10.27 2.82
N ALA A 95 -23.14 -9.35 3.11
CA ALA A 95 -22.63 -9.16 4.46
C ALA A 95 -23.70 -8.64 5.43
N LEU A 96 -24.58 -7.75 4.96
CA LEU A 96 -25.72 -7.27 5.75
C LEU A 96 -26.71 -8.41 6.04
N GLU A 97 -27.00 -9.26 5.06
CA GLU A 97 -27.92 -10.41 5.25
C GLU A 97 -27.38 -11.46 6.22
N ARG A 98 -26.05 -11.56 6.35
CA ARG A 98 -25.38 -12.47 7.29
C ARG A 98 -25.21 -11.90 8.68
N CYS A 99 -25.48 -10.62 8.86
CA CYS A 99 -25.32 -9.99 10.15
C CYS A 99 -26.33 -10.60 11.13
N PRO A 100 -25.88 -11.16 12.27
CA PRO A 100 -26.77 -11.80 13.23
C PRO A 100 -27.85 -10.83 13.74
N ASP A 101 -29.08 -11.33 13.95
CA ASP A 101 -30.22 -10.52 14.41
C ASP A 101 -29.96 -9.84 15.78
N ASP A 102 -29.05 -10.37 16.57
CA ASP A 102 -28.66 -9.86 17.89
C ASP A 102 -27.49 -8.84 17.84
N GLN A 103 -26.95 -8.54 16.67
CA GLN A 103 -25.87 -7.57 16.48
C GLN A 103 -26.36 -6.26 15.82
N PRO A 104 -25.77 -5.10 16.19
CA PRO A 104 -26.09 -3.84 15.53
C PRO A 104 -25.49 -3.78 14.12
N CYS A 105 -26.32 -4.05 13.11
CA CYS A 105 -25.90 -4.08 11.69
C CYS A 105 -25.97 -2.73 10.97
N GLU A 106 -26.22 -1.62 11.68
CA GLU A 106 -26.40 -0.30 11.08
C GLU A 106 -25.20 0.14 10.21
N ALA A 107 -23.98 -0.19 10.63
CA ALA A 107 -22.78 0.12 9.86
C ALA A 107 -22.69 -0.68 8.54
N LEU A 108 -23.12 -1.95 8.53
CA LEU A 108 -23.23 -2.75 7.29
C LEU A 108 -24.35 -2.24 6.39
N ARG A 109 -25.47 -1.81 6.97
CA ARG A 109 -26.57 -1.18 6.22
C ARG A 109 -26.11 0.11 5.55
N ALA A 110 -25.42 0.97 6.29
CA ALA A 110 -24.85 2.20 5.76
C ALA A 110 -23.81 1.93 4.66
N LEU A 111 -22.99 0.88 4.80
CA LEU A 111 -22.07 0.43 3.77
C LEU A 111 -22.82 0.01 2.50
N ALA A 112 -23.75 -0.95 2.62
CA ALA A 112 -24.52 -1.47 1.49
C ALA A 112 -25.24 -0.35 0.73
N GLN A 113 -25.91 0.56 1.44
CA GLN A 113 -26.56 1.74 0.85
C GLN A 113 -25.57 2.67 0.17
N ALA A 114 -24.40 2.93 0.77
CA ALA A 114 -23.38 3.76 0.15
C ALA A 114 -22.83 3.15 -1.15
N THR A 115 -22.81 1.82 -1.26
CA THR A 115 -22.34 1.14 -2.48
C THR A 115 -23.27 1.29 -3.69
N GLU A 116 -24.54 1.66 -3.48
CA GLU A 116 -25.48 1.93 -4.58
C GLU A 116 -25.06 3.13 -5.43
N GLY A 117 -24.45 4.14 -4.81
CA GLY A 117 -24.00 5.36 -5.46
C GLY A 117 -22.61 5.27 -6.11
N ILE A 118 -21.92 4.12 -6.04
CA ILE A 118 -20.57 3.98 -6.58
C ILE A 118 -20.63 3.91 -8.11
N ALA A 119 -19.88 4.78 -8.77
CA ALA A 119 -19.60 4.72 -10.20
C ALA A 119 -18.09 4.52 -10.42
N ARG A 120 -17.75 3.88 -11.53
CA ARG A 120 -16.35 3.76 -11.95
C ARG A 120 -15.83 5.12 -12.36
N ALA A 121 -14.78 5.59 -11.70
CA ALA A 121 -14.02 6.75 -12.15
C ALA A 121 -12.82 6.29 -12.99
N PRO A 122 -12.43 7.04 -14.04
CA PRO A 122 -11.14 6.82 -14.66
C PRO A 122 -10.06 7.03 -13.60
N VAL A 123 -9.12 6.10 -13.51
CA VAL A 123 -7.91 6.31 -12.72
C VAL A 123 -7.10 7.34 -13.51
N GLU A 124 -7.00 8.56 -13.00
CA GLU A 124 -5.87 9.43 -13.34
C GLU A 124 -4.63 8.68 -12.86
N ARG A 125 -4.02 7.91 -13.76
CA ARG A 125 -2.67 7.47 -13.52
C ARG A 125 -1.89 8.77 -13.38
N PRO A 126 -1.22 9.05 -12.26
CA PRO A 126 -0.17 10.04 -12.34
C PRO A 126 0.67 9.61 -13.53
N SER A 127 0.79 10.48 -14.52
CA SER A 127 1.80 10.32 -15.55
C SER A 127 3.09 9.94 -14.82
N PRO A 128 3.94 9.04 -15.34
CA PRO A 128 5.32 9.00 -14.89
C PRO A 128 5.97 10.34 -15.29
N GLU A 129 5.60 11.42 -14.60
CA GLU A 129 6.07 12.77 -14.79
C GLU A 129 7.05 13.02 -13.66
N VAL A 130 8.28 12.57 -13.89
CA VAL A 130 9.30 13.55 -14.19
C VAL A 130 10.03 12.99 -15.40
N SER A 131 9.97 13.69 -16.54
CA SER A 131 11.05 13.58 -17.52
C SER A 131 12.29 14.13 -16.84
N VAL A 132 12.90 13.30 -16.00
CA VAL A 132 14.20 13.58 -15.42
C VAL A 132 15.13 13.62 -16.63
N SER A 133 15.67 14.79 -16.94
CA SER A 133 16.69 14.89 -17.98
C SER A 133 17.82 13.92 -17.67
N ASP A 134 18.63 13.55 -18.65
CA ASP A 134 19.76 12.61 -18.43
C ASP A 134 20.67 13.01 -17.25
N GLU A 135 20.64 14.28 -16.82
CA GLU A 135 21.44 14.86 -15.74
C GLU A 135 20.81 14.74 -14.35
N TRP A 136 19.47 14.73 -14.22
CA TRP A 136 18.80 14.66 -12.92
C TRP A 136 18.20 13.27 -12.74
N VAL A 137 18.26 12.73 -11.53
CA VAL A 137 17.66 11.43 -11.19
C VAL A 137 16.88 11.54 -9.90
N VAL A 138 15.77 10.80 -9.80
CA VAL A 138 15.01 10.68 -8.56
C VAL A 138 15.66 9.60 -7.69
N VAL A 139 16.04 9.96 -6.47
CA VAL A 139 16.64 9.05 -5.48
C VAL A 139 15.97 9.20 -4.12
N ILE A 140 16.11 8.17 -3.30
CA ILE A 140 15.69 8.20 -1.90
C ILE A 140 16.70 9.05 -1.11
N ALA A 141 16.21 10.01 -0.33
CA ALA A 141 17.09 10.89 0.42
C ALA A 141 17.86 10.13 1.52
N ARG A 142 19.01 10.69 1.93
CA ARG A 142 19.80 10.14 3.03
C ARG A 142 19.05 10.23 4.36
N GLY A 143 19.23 9.22 5.20
CA GLY A 143 18.55 9.08 6.48
C GLY A 143 17.08 8.65 6.37
N GLU A 144 16.57 8.38 5.17
CA GLU A 144 15.20 7.92 4.99
C GLU A 144 15.10 6.40 5.09
N GLN A 145 13.95 5.93 5.58
CA GLN A 145 13.62 4.51 5.56
C GLN A 145 13.18 4.07 4.16
N ALA A 146 13.52 2.85 3.77
CA ALA A 146 13.13 2.24 2.51
C ALA A 146 12.91 0.73 2.69
N ILE A 147 12.33 0.08 1.68
CA ILE A 147 12.22 -1.38 1.65
C ILE A 147 13.29 -1.95 0.72
N TYR A 148 14.17 -2.78 1.28
CA TYR A 148 15.11 -3.60 0.52
C TYR A 148 14.50 -4.97 0.21
N PHE A 149 14.34 -5.29 -1.07
CA PHE A 149 13.87 -6.59 -1.55
C PHE A 149 15.07 -7.53 -1.76
N LYS A 150 15.23 -8.50 -0.86
CA LYS A 150 16.11 -9.65 -1.06
C LYS A 150 15.35 -10.74 -1.81
N ALA A 151 16.08 -11.69 -2.39
CA ALA A 151 15.50 -12.83 -3.12
C ALA A 151 14.42 -13.59 -2.34
N GLU A 152 14.52 -13.67 -1.00
CA GLU A 152 13.62 -14.48 -0.17
C GLU A 152 12.80 -13.66 0.84
N ALA A 153 13.11 -12.37 1.02
CA ALA A 153 12.44 -11.52 2.01
C ALA A 153 12.66 -10.03 1.73
N SER A 154 11.70 -9.21 2.14
CA SER A 154 11.87 -7.77 2.25
C SER A 154 12.39 -7.38 3.64
N GLU A 155 13.17 -6.31 3.73
CA GLU A 155 13.63 -5.74 4.98
C GLU A 155 13.48 -4.21 4.95
N GLU A 156 13.02 -3.61 6.05
CA GLU A 156 13.14 -2.17 6.25
C GLU A 156 14.61 -1.80 6.50
N VAL A 157 15.12 -0.84 5.73
CA VAL A 157 16.50 -0.39 5.79
C VAL A 157 16.56 1.13 5.85
N LEU A 158 17.62 1.67 6.45
CA LEU A 158 17.91 3.10 6.39
C LEU A 158 18.93 3.39 5.29
N ILE A 159 18.64 4.39 4.45
CA ILE A 159 19.58 4.87 3.45
C ILE A 159 20.65 5.71 4.13
N LYS A 160 21.90 5.22 4.16
CA LYS A 160 23.04 5.98 4.69
C LYS A 160 23.57 6.96 3.65
N ASP A 161 23.78 6.47 2.43
CA ASP A 161 24.29 7.25 1.30
C ASP A 161 23.88 6.61 -0.03
N PHE A 162 24.21 7.25 -1.15
CA PHE A 162 24.04 6.69 -2.48
C PHE A 162 25.17 7.15 -3.42
N ARG A 163 25.43 6.37 -4.47
CA ARG A 163 26.48 6.63 -5.46
C ARG A 163 25.98 6.34 -6.85
N TYR A 164 26.40 7.16 -7.81
CA TYR A 164 26.20 6.87 -9.22
C TYR A 164 27.32 5.99 -9.75
N THR A 165 26.95 4.97 -10.53
CA THR A 165 27.88 4.08 -11.24
C THR A 165 27.44 3.96 -12.69
N PRO A 166 28.29 3.45 -13.61
CA PRO A 166 27.86 3.17 -14.99
C PRO A 166 26.70 2.18 -15.11
N ARG A 167 26.36 1.46 -14.03
CA ARG A 167 25.21 0.54 -13.95
C ARG A 167 23.99 1.14 -13.27
N GLY A 168 24.04 2.43 -12.92
CA GLY A 168 22.98 3.14 -12.19
C GLY A 168 23.34 3.44 -10.73
N ILE A 169 22.31 3.85 -9.98
CA ILE A 169 22.43 4.24 -8.56
C ILE A 169 22.62 3.01 -7.67
N VAL A 170 23.52 3.12 -6.71
CA VAL A 170 23.78 2.13 -5.66
C VAL A 170 23.63 2.81 -4.30
N TYR A 171 22.76 2.27 -3.45
CA TYR A 171 22.56 2.73 -2.08
C TYR A 171 23.54 2.06 -1.12
N ASP A 172 24.14 2.86 -0.25
CA ASP A 172 24.84 2.42 0.96
C ASP A 172 23.78 2.36 2.08
N LEU A 173 23.50 1.17 2.61
CA LEU A 173 22.50 0.93 3.66
C LEU A 173 23.14 0.91 5.04
N GLU A 174 22.41 1.37 6.07
CA GLU A 174 22.84 1.17 7.46
C GLU A 174 22.87 -0.34 7.82
N PRO A 175 23.88 -0.79 8.57
CA PRO A 175 23.97 -2.18 8.98
C PRO A 175 22.94 -2.52 10.07
N GLY A 176 22.00 -3.43 9.76
CA GLY A 176 20.98 -3.92 10.72
C GLY A 176 21.49 -4.80 11.87
N GLY A 177 22.80 -4.85 12.13
CA GLY A 177 23.38 -5.71 13.19
C GLY A 177 24.89 -5.99 13.08
N GLY A 178 25.65 -5.18 12.35
CA GLY A 178 27.10 -5.36 12.14
C GLY A 178 27.82 -4.05 11.83
N TRP A 179 29.09 -4.12 11.46
CA TRP A 179 29.93 -2.94 11.18
C TRP A 179 30.01 -2.58 9.69
N ASP A 180 29.54 -3.45 8.80
CA ASP A 180 29.79 -3.33 7.37
C ASP A 180 28.63 -2.67 6.63
N THR A 181 28.92 -1.62 5.88
CA THR A 181 27.92 -0.87 5.11
C THR A 181 27.55 -1.70 3.88
N ARG A 182 26.28 -2.10 3.76
CA ARG A 182 25.83 -2.94 2.63
C ARG A 182 25.55 -2.05 1.42
N ARG A 183 26.12 -2.38 0.27
CA ARG A 183 25.85 -1.71 -1.00
C ARG A 183 24.81 -2.48 -1.81
N VAL A 184 23.77 -1.80 -2.27
CA VAL A 184 22.65 -2.43 -2.98
C VAL A 184 22.25 -1.57 -4.19
N PRO A 185 22.11 -2.16 -5.40
CA PRO A 185 21.57 -1.45 -6.56
C PRO A 185 20.16 -0.90 -6.29
N ALA A 186 19.86 0.28 -6.85
CA ALA A 186 18.59 0.96 -6.63
C ALA A 186 17.35 0.14 -7.03
N GLU A 187 17.47 -0.78 -8.00
CA GLU A 187 16.38 -1.66 -8.42
C GLU A 187 15.82 -2.57 -7.31
N PHE A 188 16.62 -2.85 -6.27
CA PHE A 188 16.20 -3.66 -5.13
C PHE A 188 15.71 -2.83 -3.95
N VAL A 189 15.74 -1.50 -4.03
CA VAL A 189 15.36 -0.62 -2.93
C VAL A 189 14.19 0.26 -3.39
N LYS A 190 13.03 0.10 -2.77
CA LYS A 190 11.85 0.92 -3.08
C LYS A 190 11.51 1.87 -1.93
N PRO A 191 11.03 3.08 -2.23
CA PRO A 191 10.50 3.97 -1.22
C PRO A 191 9.23 3.39 -0.59
N ILE A 192 9.04 3.65 0.70
CA ILE A 192 7.78 3.45 1.41
C ILE A 192 6.88 4.65 1.07
N ARG A 193 5.81 4.41 0.31
CA ARG A 193 4.88 5.44 -0.14
C ARG A 193 4.33 6.26 1.04
N GLY A 194 4.41 7.59 0.94
CA GLY A 194 3.96 8.53 1.97
C GLY A 194 4.83 8.60 3.23
N VAL A 195 5.94 7.87 3.29
CA VAL A 195 6.89 7.90 4.41
C VAL A 195 8.27 8.36 3.94
N THR A 196 8.79 7.72 2.90
CA THR A 196 10.13 7.99 2.37
C THR A 196 10.14 9.27 1.57
N ARG A 197 11.00 10.22 1.95
CA ARG A 197 11.24 11.42 1.13
C ARG A 197 12.11 11.10 -0.08
N LEU A 198 11.68 11.58 -1.24
CA LEU A 198 12.43 11.54 -2.49
C LEU A 198 13.08 12.90 -2.77
N ILE A 199 14.22 12.87 -3.47
CA ILE A 199 14.91 14.06 -3.94
C ILE A 199 15.32 13.89 -5.40
N LEU A 200 15.43 14.99 -6.12
CA LEU A 200 16.11 15.08 -7.39
C LEU A 200 17.60 15.30 -7.13
N TYR A 201 18.45 14.47 -7.72
CA TYR A 201 19.90 14.53 -7.61
C TYR A 201 20.53 14.75 -8.98
N ASN A 202 21.39 15.75 -9.13
CA ASN A 202 22.11 15.98 -10.37
C ASN A 202 23.39 15.13 -10.41
N LEU A 203 23.53 14.31 -11.45
CA LEU A 203 24.64 13.37 -11.63
C LEU A 203 25.99 14.05 -11.91
N GLU A 204 25.98 15.28 -12.44
CA GLU A 204 27.20 16.02 -12.81
C GLU A 204 27.65 16.97 -11.71
N THR A 205 26.71 17.71 -11.10
CA THR A 205 27.01 18.78 -10.13
C THR A 205 26.90 18.30 -8.68
N GLY A 206 26.20 17.20 -8.43
CA GLY A 206 25.87 16.73 -7.08
C GLY A 206 24.82 17.58 -6.37
N GLU A 207 24.13 18.50 -7.07
CA GLU A 207 23.04 19.29 -6.51
C GLU A 207 21.85 18.42 -6.12
N GLU A 208 21.17 18.80 -5.03
CA GLU A 208 19.97 18.15 -4.52
C GLU A 208 18.80 19.13 -4.49
N ARG A 209 17.63 18.67 -4.94
CA ARG A 209 16.38 19.43 -4.91
C ARG A 209 15.25 18.58 -4.35
N PRO A 210 14.28 19.16 -3.62
CA PRO A 210 13.07 18.44 -3.22
C PRO A 210 12.37 17.85 -4.44
N HIS A 211 11.95 16.58 -4.34
CA HIS A 211 11.01 15.99 -5.28
C HIS A 211 9.61 16.14 -4.70
N GLU A 212 8.83 17.08 -5.22
CA GLU A 212 7.42 17.23 -4.84
C GLU A 212 6.62 16.14 -5.57
N GLU A 213 6.13 15.14 -4.83
CA GLU A 213 5.12 14.15 -5.29
C GLU A 213 3.71 14.73 -5.17
#